data_AF-A0A7T5E0C3-F1
#
_entry.id   AF-A0A7T5E0C3-F1
#
_cell.length_a   1.000
_cell.length_b   1.000
_cell.length_c   1.000
_cell.angle_alpha   90.00
_cell.angle_beta   90.00
_cell.angle_gamma   90.00
#
_symmetry.space_group_name_H-M   'P 1'
#
loop_
_entity.id
_entity.type
_entity.pdbx_description
1 polymer ?
#
loop_
_entity_poly.entity_id
_entity_poly.type
_entity_poly.pdbx_seq_one_letter_code
_entity_poly.pdbx_strand_id
1 'polypeptide(L)' 'MLGPIEGVAWIADKVLEQADISTNDAESLQKQLLALQLSFDMGEIPEEEFMIQEEEILLALQALEDEEEDED' A
#
# COMPACT_ATOMS: atom_id res chain seq x y z
N MET A 1 -26.03 9.71 -3.38
CA MET A 1 -25.09 10.15 -4.43
C MET A 1 -23.86 9.28 -4.26
N LEU A 2 -23.61 8.36 -5.20
CA LEU A 2 -22.35 7.63 -5.27
C LEU A 2 -21.36 8.58 -5.95
N GLY A 3 -20.48 9.22 -5.17
CA GLY A 3 -19.34 9.98 -5.68
C GLY A 3 -18.31 9.04 -6.30
N PRO A 4 -17.37 9.55 -7.11
CA PRO A 4 -16.57 8.71 -8.00
C PRO A 4 -15.65 7.78 -7.19
N ILE A 5 -15.95 6.49 -7.23
CA ILE A 5 -15.06 5.37 -6.83
C ILE A 5 -13.98 5.17 -7.94
N GLU A 6 -13.77 6.17 -8.80
CA GLU A 6 -12.84 6.13 -9.93
C GLU A 6 -11.40 6.50 -9.53
N GLY A 7 -11.15 6.92 -8.28
CA GLY A 7 -9.81 7.30 -7.80
C GLY A 7 -8.85 6.13 -7.57
N VAL A 8 -9.36 4.95 -7.20
CA VAL A 8 -8.56 3.82 -6.70
C VAL A 8 -8.10 2.88 -7.83
N ALA A 9 -8.85 2.84 -8.95
CA ALA A 9 -8.54 1.96 -10.08
C ALA A 9 -7.21 2.30 -10.79
N TRP A 10 -6.67 3.51 -10.62
CA TRP A 10 -5.38 3.90 -11.21
C TRP A 10 -4.16 3.41 -10.41
N ILE A 11 -4.28 3.25 -9.10
CA ILE A 11 -3.13 2.86 -8.24
C ILE A 11 -2.91 1.35 -8.28
N ALA A 12 -3.99 0.56 -8.34
CA ALA A 12 -3.90 -0.91 -8.39
C ALA A 12 -3.15 -1.44 -9.63
N ASP A 13 -3.31 -0.79 -10.79
CA ASP A 13 -2.72 -1.25 -12.05
C ASP A 13 -1.23 -0.92 -12.18
N LYS A 14 -0.69 -0.04 -11.31
CA LYS A 14 0.70 0.40 -11.36
C LYS A 14 1.66 -0.42 -10.50
N VAL A 15 1.16 -1.09 -9.47
CA VAL A 15 1.99 -1.80 -8.47
C VAL A 15 2.27 -3.26 -8.90
N LEU A 16 1.41 -3.86 -9.72
CA LEU A 16 1.46 -5.30 -10.00
C LEU A 16 2.50 -5.75 -11.04
N GLU A 17 3.11 -4.85 -11.82
CA GLU A 17 3.79 -5.31 -13.04
C GLU A 17 5.29 -5.59 -12.93
N GLN A 18 6.08 -5.02 -12.01
CA GLN A 18 7.51 -5.36 -11.93
C GLN A 18 8.15 -5.14 -10.56
N ALA A 19 8.57 -6.23 -9.91
CA ALA A 19 9.81 -6.25 -9.15
C ALA A 19 10.34 -7.69 -9.04
N ASP A 20 11.66 -7.84 -9.01
CA ASP A 20 12.42 -8.95 -8.43
C ASP A 20 12.72 -8.52 -6.97
N ILE A 21 12.37 -9.33 -5.95
CA ILE A 21 11.36 -8.91 -4.96
C ILE A 21 11.77 -8.57 -3.49
N SER A 22 12.94 -8.91 -2.93
CA SER A 22 13.04 -8.75 -1.44
C SER A 22 13.14 -7.28 -0.97
N THR A 23 14.22 -6.56 -1.33
CA THR A 23 14.52 -5.27 -0.68
C THR A 23 13.81 -4.08 -1.35
N ASN A 24 13.52 -4.20 -2.64
CA ASN A 24 12.83 -3.14 -3.39
C ASN A 24 11.36 -3.05 -2.99
N ASP A 25 10.76 -4.17 -2.57
CA ASP A 25 9.34 -4.24 -2.25
C ASP A 25 9.04 -3.72 -0.85
N ALA A 26 9.87 -4.01 0.16
CA ALA A 26 9.70 -3.44 1.50
C ALA A 26 9.85 -1.91 1.50
N GLU A 27 10.88 -1.35 0.84
CA GLU A 27 11.06 0.10 0.73
C GLU A 27 9.94 0.76 -0.09
N SER A 28 9.45 0.07 -1.13
CA SER A 28 8.31 0.54 -1.94
C SER A 28 7.02 0.61 -1.12
N LEU A 29 6.71 -0.43 -0.35
CA LEU A 29 5.53 -0.48 0.52
C LEU A 29 5.57 0.59 1.62
N GLN A 30 6.74 0.83 2.23
CA GLN A 30 6.90 1.91 3.22
C GLN A 30 6.65 3.30 2.60
N LYS A 31 7.09 3.54 1.37
CA LYS A 31 6.80 4.79 0.64
C LYS A 31 5.30 4.93 0.31
N GLN A 32 4.65 3.83 -0.06
CA GLN A 32 3.21 3.80 -0.30
C GLN A 32 2.42 4.13 0.98
N LEU A 33 2.80 3.54 2.11
CA LEU A 33 2.19 3.81 3.41
C LEU A 33 2.33 5.30 3.80
N LEU A 34 3.52 5.88 3.61
CA LEU A 34 3.74 7.31 3.88
C LEU A 34 2.88 8.21 2.99
N ALA A 35 2.76 7.88 1.70
CA ALA A 35 1.94 8.65 0.77
C ALA A 35 0.45 8.56 1.14
N LEU A 36 -0.03 7.37 1.49
CA LEU A 36 -1.39 7.12 1.96
C LEU A 36 -1.70 7.96 3.21
N GLN A 37 -0.78 7.99 4.18
CA GLN A 37 -0.95 8.78 5.40
C GLN A 37 -0.99 10.29 5.13
N LEU A 38 -0.16 10.80 4.22
CA LEU A 38 -0.21 12.20 3.81
C LEU A 38 -1.54 12.57 3.14
N SER A 39 -2.07 11.70 2.27
CA SER A 39 -3.39 11.92 1.65
C SER A 39 -4.52 11.89 2.67
N PHE A 40 -4.46 11.02 3.68
CA PHE A 40 -5.41 11.03 4.79
C PHE A 40 -5.30 12.32 5.62
N ASP A 41 -4.09 12.72 5.99
CA ASP A 41 -3.83 13.94 6.78
C ASP A 41 -4.30 15.22 6.06
N MET A 42 -4.25 15.22 4.72
CA MET A 42 -4.78 16.31 3.89
C MET A 42 -6.30 16.25 3.68
N GLY A 43 -6.96 15.20 4.15
CA GLY A 43 -8.40 14.97 3.97
C GLY A 43 -8.78 14.61 2.53
N GLU A 44 -7.83 14.11 1.73
CA GLU A 44 -8.07 13.69 0.34
C GLU A 44 -8.81 12.34 0.28
N ILE A 45 -8.64 11.50 1.30
CA ILE A 45 -9.31 10.21 1.45
C ILE A 45 -10.06 10.12 2.79
N PRO A 46 -11.19 9.40 2.86
CA PRO A 46 -11.90 9.16 4.11
C PRO A 46 -11.17 8.13 4.99
N GLU A 47 -11.43 8.17 6.30
CA GLU A 47 -10.84 7.25 7.29
C GLU A 47 -11.06 5.77 6.97
N GLU A 48 -12.26 5.40 6.52
CA GLU A 48 -12.58 4.02 6.14
C GLU A 48 -11.67 3.51 4.99
N GLU A 49 -11.41 4.37 4.00
CA GLU A 49 -10.55 4.04 2.87
C GLU A 49 -9.07 4.00 3.26
N PHE A 50 -8.65 4.90 4.16
CA PHE A 50 -7.31 4.86 4.75
C PHE A 50 -7.07 3.55 5.50
N MET A 51 -7.99 3.13 6.39
CA MET A 51 -7.81 1.92 7.19
C MET A 51 -7.70 0.65 6.35
N ILE A 52 -8.53 0.51 5.31
CA ILE A 52 -8.49 -0.65 4.42
C ILE A 52 -7.12 -0.74 3.73
N GLN A 53 -6.66 0.37 3.14
CA GLN A 53 -5.39 0.39 2.42
C GLN A 53 -4.18 0.26 3.35
N GLU A 54 -4.25 0.84 4.56
CA GLU A 54 -3.21 0.69 5.58
C GLU A 54 -3.05 -0.78 5.98
N GLU A 55 -4.15 -1.50 6.26
CA GLU A 55 -4.13 -2.91 6.61
C GLU A 55 -3.52 -3.78 5.49
N GLU A 56 -3.88 -3.53 4.23
CA GLU A 56 -3.33 -4.26 3.08
C GLU A 56 -1.82 -4.08 2.95
N ILE A 57 -1.31 -2.85 3.10
CA ILE A 57 0.12 -2.55 3.00
C ILE A 57 0.89 -3.18 4.17
N LEU A 58 0.34 -3.12 5.39
CA LEU A 58 0.97 -3.70 6.57
C LEU A 58 1.03 -5.24 6.50
N LEU A 59 -0.02 -5.89 5.98
CA LEU A 59 -0.01 -7.34 5.74
C LEU A 59 1.04 -7.73 4.69
N ALA A 60 1.22 -6.92 3.64
CA ALA A 60 2.26 -7.16 2.64
C ALA A 60 3.67 -6.99 3.22
N LEU A 61 3.89 -5.97 4.07
CA LEU A 61 5.17 -5.79 4.77
C LEU A 61 5.48 -6.97 5.69
N GLN A 62 4.48 -7.45 6.45
CA GLN A 62 4.65 -8.59 7.32
C GLN A 62 5.03 -9.86 6.53
N ALA A 63 4.39 -10.09 5.37
CA ALA A 63 4.74 -11.23 4.53
C ALA A 63 6.20 -11.19 4.03
N LEU A 64 6.71 -10.00 3.69
CA LEU A 64 8.12 -9.83 3.32
C LEU A 64 9.06 -10.08 4.50
N GLU A 65 8.72 -9.58 5.70
CA GLU A 65 9.50 -9.84 6.91
C GLU A 65 9.53 -11.33 7.26
N ASP A 66 8.39 -12.02 7.20
CA ASP A 66 8.29 -13.47 7.44
C ASP A 66 9.10 -14.27 6.40
N GLU A 67 9.11 -13.86 5.13
CA GLU A 67 9.93 -14.47 4.07
C GLU A 67 11.44 -14.27 4.31
N GLU A 68 11.87 -13.09 4.76
CA GLU A 68 13.27 -12.83 5.12
C GLU A 68 13.71 -13.65 6.34
N GLU A 69 12.84 -13.83 7.35
CA GLU A 69 13.14 -14.66 8.54
C GLU A 69 13.24 -16.16 8.22
N ASP A 70 12.46 -16.68 7.26
CA ASP A 70 12.49 -18.08 6.85
C ASP A 70 13.71 -18.44 5.95
N GLU A 71 14.39 -17.44 5.38
CA GLU A 71 15.59 -17.63 4.52
C GLU A 71 16.94 -17.66 5.29
N ASP A 72 16.98 -17.29 6.58
CA ASP A 72 18.18 -17.25 7.46
C ASP A 72 18.39 -18.53 8.31
#